data_AF-A0A0B7GT70-F1
#
_entry.id   AF-A0A0B7GT70-F1
#
_cell.length_a   1.000
_cell.length_b   1.000
_cell.length_c   1.000
_cell.angle_alpha   90.00
_cell.angle_beta   90.00
_cell.angle_gamma   90.00
#
_symmetry.space_group_name_H-M   'P 1'
#
loop_
_entity.id
_entity.type
_entity.pdbx_description
1 polymer ?
#
loop_
_entity_poly.entity_id
_entity_poly.type
_entity_poly.pdbx_seq_one_letter_code
_entity_poly.pdbx_strand_id
1 'polypeptide(L)'
;MKRKILFLIGLLAFGALIISCDTDGSKKREKERAEKEKEQQQQQKKEEQKKKTDLFFGKGGTAAANTDLAGKKFLDDVKSEVTIEFDKTTNLCRFLSQGFAEVILPAPPVAEYTVNGNTITFDFTKHSTMMAHATVDDMRIFYKEIIYKYMIGKGYKPEQLDTLWEEHLKEAEQKYGADFLPSLYQENQREYTKEYTEFLKHPQKYEGVISADKTKITMKKLIYPSYDHVDPYENVVFTKKQ
;
A
#
# COMPACT_ATOMS: atom_id res chain seq x y z
N MET A 1 -23.60 -29.35 12.26
CA MET A 1 -23.68 -29.17 10.79
C MET A 1 -22.38 -28.55 10.30
N LYS A 2 -21.53 -29.32 9.62
CA LYS A 2 -20.23 -28.89 9.09
C LYS A 2 -20.39 -28.57 7.60
N ARG A 3 -20.24 -27.32 7.18
CA ARG A 3 -20.08 -26.97 5.75
C ARG A 3 -18.64 -26.56 5.51
N LYS A 4 -17.99 -27.34 4.65
CA LYS A 4 -16.57 -27.29 4.30
C LYS A 4 -16.31 -26.18 3.28
N ILE A 5 -15.16 -25.56 3.47
CA ILE A 5 -14.52 -24.54 2.65
C ILE A 5 -14.26 -25.09 1.24
N LEU A 6 -14.81 -24.39 0.24
CA LEU A 6 -14.46 -24.47 -1.17
C LEU A 6 -13.40 -23.40 -1.42
N PHE A 7 -12.12 -23.72 -1.27
CA PHE A 7 -11.01 -22.91 -1.80
C PHE A 7 -9.74 -23.78 -1.81
N LEU A 8 -9.62 -24.66 -2.81
CA LEU A 8 -8.35 -25.29 -3.22
C LEU A 8 -8.62 -26.17 -4.46
N ILE A 9 -9.00 -25.54 -5.57
CA ILE A 9 -8.92 -26.15 -6.89
C ILE A 9 -8.12 -25.18 -7.76
N GLY A 10 -6.86 -25.52 -7.97
CA GLY A 10 -5.89 -24.72 -8.71
C GLY A 10 -4.44 -25.16 -8.52
N LEU A 11 -4.16 -26.16 -7.66
CA LEU A 11 -2.79 -26.50 -7.27
C LEU A 11 -2.40 -27.99 -7.35
N LEU A 12 -3.21 -28.89 -7.93
CA LEU A 12 -2.91 -30.34 -7.85
C LEU A 12 -3.27 -31.19 -9.08
N ALA A 13 -3.43 -30.60 -10.27
CA ALA A 13 -3.73 -31.40 -11.46
C ALA A 13 -2.97 -30.91 -12.69
N PHE A 14 -1.65 -31.12 -12.75
CA PHE A 14 -0.89 -31.32 -14.01
C PHE A 14 0.52 -31.89 -13.77
N GLY A 15 0.71 -32.64 -12.68
CA GLY A 15 2.00 -33.30 -12.37
C GLY A 15 1.96 -34.83 -12.42
N ALA A 16 0.88 -35.42 -12.94
CA ALA A 16 0.70 -36.87 -12.97
C ALA A 16 0.06 -37.34 -14.27
N LEU A 17 0.83 -37.32 -15.35
CA LEU A 17 0.66 -38.27 -16.45
C LEU A 17 2.02 -38.39 -17.17
N ILE A 18 2.82 -39.35 -16.71
CA ILE A 18 4.04 -39.80 -17.38
C ILE A 18 3.63 -40.84 -18.43
N ILE A 19 4.34 -40.82 -19.56
CA ILE A 19 4.82 -41.95 -20.39
C ILE A 19 4.42 -41.81 -21.87
N SER A 20 5.36 -41.33 -22.68
CA SER A 20 5.83 -42.10 -23.85
C SER A 20 7.24 -41.64 -24.27
N CYS A 21 8.20 -42.55 -24.08
CA CYS A 21 9.49 -42.73 -24.77
C CYS A 21 10.20 -41.51 -25.40
N ASP A 22 11.16 -40.91 -24.67
CA ASP A 22 12.56 -40.78 -25.16
C ASP A 22 13.51 -40.42 -23.99
N THR A 23 14.67 -41.08 -23.98
CA THR A 23 15.56 -41.33 -22.83
C THR A 23 16.52 -40.16 -22.52
N ASP A 24 16.65 -39.84 -21.22
CA ASP A 24 17.54 -38.87 -20.53
C ASP A 24 17.52 -37.39 -20.93
N GLY A 25 17.42 -37.05 -22.21
CA GLY A 25 17.35 -35.64 -22.66
C GLY A 25 16.03 -34.95 -22.31
N SER A 26 14.91 -35.70 -22.32
CA SER A 26 13.57 -35.16 -22.06
C SER A 26 13.34 -34.85 -20.57
N LYS A 27 13.73 -35.75 -19.66
CA LYS A 27 13.63 -35.53 -18.20
C LYS A 27 14.50 -34.38 -17.71
N LYS A 28 15.70 -34.22 -18.27
CA LYS A 28 16.58 -33.08 -17.96
C LYS A 28 15.95 -31.75 -18.43
N ARG A 29 15.39 -31.74 -19.65
CA ARG A 29 14.67 -30.57 -20.18
C ARG A 29 13.38 -30.25 -19.43
N GLU A 30 12.63 -31.25 -18.99
CA GLU A 30 11.43 -31.06 -18.16
C GLU A 30 11.78 -30.51 -16.78
N LYS A 31 12.86 -31.01 -16.17
CA LYS A 31 13.36 -30.47 -14.89
C LYS A 31 13.84 -29.02 -15.04
N GLU A 32 14.62 -28.72 -16.08
CA GLU A 32 15.06 -27.34 -16.38
C GLU A 32 13.88 -26.40 -16.69
N ARG A 33 12.84 -26.90 -17.36
CA ARG A 33 11.61 -26.13 -17.63
C ARG A 33 10.84 -25.86 -16.34
N ALA A 34 10.66 -26.86 -15.49
CA ALA A 34 10.00 -26.72 -14.20
C ALA A 34 10.77 -25.80 -13.24
N GLU A 35 12.11 -25.82 -13.28
CA GLU A 35 12.96 -24.89 -12.52
C GLU A 35 12.81 -23.45 -13.04
N LYS A 36 12.87 -23.23 -14.36
CA LYS A 36 12.63 -21.91 -14.97
C LYS A 36 11.23 -21.37 -14.70
N GLU A 37 10.21 -22.22 -14.76
CA GLU A 37 8.83 -21.83 -14.43
C GLU A 37 8.69 -21.45 -12.95
N LYS A 38 9.34 -22.18 -12.04
CA LYS A 38 9.40 -21.80 -10.61
C LYS A 38 10.13 -20.47 -10.38
N GLU A 39 11.25 -20.24 -11.06
CA GLU A 39 11.99 -18.98 -10.99
C GLU A 39 11.16 -17.81 -11.51
N GLN A 40 10.51 -17.97 -12.67
CA GLN A 40 9.62 -16.95 -13.24
C GLN A 40 8.45 -16.65 -12.30
N GLN A 41 7.81 -17.67 -11.72
CA GLN A 41 6.74 -17.49 -10.75
C GLN A 41 7.22 -16.77 -9.48
N GLN A 42 8.42 -17.09 -8.97
CA GLN A 42 9.00 -16.38 -7.82
C GLN A 42 9.30 -14.92 -8.15
N GLN A 43 9.82 -14.64 -9.34
CA GLN A 43 10.12 -13.28 -9.77
C GLN A 43 8.84 -12.45 -9.92
N GLN A 44 7.80 -13.01 -10.54
CA GLN A 44 6.49 -12.35 -10.64
C GLN A 44 5.90 -12.02 -9.28
N LYS A 45 5.95 -12.96 -8.32
CA LYS A 45 5.49 -12.72 -6.95
C LYS A 45 6.27 -11.60 -6.26
N LYS A 46 7.59 -11.54 -6.42
CA LYS A 46 8.43 -10.47 -5.87
C LYS A 46 8.08 -9.11 -6.47
N GLU A 47 7.86 -9.04 -7.78
CA GLU A 47 7.47 -7.80 -8.45
C GLU A 47 6.07 -7.33 -8.03
N GLU A 48 5.11 -8.25 -7.90
CA GLU A 48 3.76 -7.93 -7.43
C GLU A 48 3.79 -7.42 -5.99
N GLN A 49 4.54 -8.09 -5.10
CA GLN A 49 4.70 -7.64 -3.72
C GLN A 49 5.34 -6.26 -3.66
N LYS A 50 6.41 -6.03 -4.45
CA LYS A 50 7.06 -4.73 -4.52
C LYS A 50 6.09 -3.62 -4.96
N LYS A 51 5.27 -3.88 -5.99
CA LYS A 51 4.26 -2.92 -6.46
C LYS A 51 3.23 -2.59 -5.38
N LYS A 52 2.78 -3.59 -4.62
CA LYS A 52 1.89 -3.38 -3.47
C LYS A 52 2.56 -2.50 -2.42
N THR A 53 3.76 -2.89 -1.97
CA THR A 53 4.53 -2.14 -0.97
C THR A 53 4.81 -0.70 -1.42
N ASP A 54 5.20 -0.49 -2.67
CA ASP A 54 5.41 0.85 -3.22
C ASP A 54 4.12 1.68 -3.10
N LEU A 55 2.97 1.12 -3.51
CA LEU A 55 1.68 1.82 -3.43
C LEU A 55 1.24 2.13 -1.99
N PHE A 56 1.44 1.20 -1.04
CA PHE A 56 1.20 1.44 0.40
C PHE A 56 1.92 2.71 0.90
N PHE A 57 3.08 3.02 0.31
CA PHE A 57 3.90 4.14 0.73
C PHE A 57 3.84 5.34 -0.21
N GLY A 58 2.86 5.39 -1.11
CA GLY A 58 2.71 6.50 -2.05
C GLY A 58 3.79 6.55 -3.12
N LYS A 59 4.32 5.39 -3.52
CA LYS A 59 5.31 5.22 -4.59
C LYS A 59 4.77 4.32 -5.71
N GLY A 60 5.46 4.30 -6.84
CA GLY A 60 5.11 3.43 -7.97
C GLY A 60 3.92 3.94 -8.79
N GLY A 61 3.81 5.26 -8.93
CA GLY A 61 2.81 5.89 -9.79
C GLY A 61 2.99 5.50 -11.26
N THR A 62 1.92 5.66 -12.03
CA THR A 62 1.86 5.30 -13.45
C THR A 62 2.39 6.38 -14.38
N ALA A 63 2.61 7.60 -13.86
CA ALA A 63 3.15 8.73 -14.60
C ALA A 63 4.18 9.52 -13.77
N ALA A 64 4.94 10.37 -14.46
CA ALA A 64 5.87 11.31 -13.82
C ALA A 64 5.12 12.34 -12.95
N ALA A 65 5.78 12.84 -11.91
CA ALA A 65 5.24 13.90 -11.08
C ALA A 65 4.98 15.18 -11.90
N ASN A 66 3.90 15.89 -11.59
CA ASN A 66 3.67 17.23 -12.11
C ASN A 66 4.71 18.20 -11.51
N THR A 67 5.39 18.97 -12.36
CA THR A 67 6.49 19.86 -11.94
C THR A 67 6.06 20.92 -10.93
N ASP A 68 4.80 21.38 -10.99
CA ASP A 68 4.27 22.38 -10.08
C ASP A 68 3.84 21.80 -8.74
N LEU A 69 3.76 20.48 -8.58
CA LEU A 69 3.31 19.84 -7.34
C LEU A 69 4.36 18.91 -6.73
N ALA A 70 5.33 18.43 -7.52
CA ALA A 70 6.33 17.45 -7.12
C ALA A 70 7.00 17.82 -5.78
N GLY A 71 6.89 16.93 -4.79
CA GLY A 71 7.48 17.11 -3.46
C GLY A 71 6.86 18.21 -2.59
N LYS A 72 5.81 18.89 -3.04
CA LYS A 72 5.13 19.94 -2.28
C LYS A 72 4.12 19.33 -1.32
N LYS A 73 3.79 20.09 -0.28
CA LYS A 73 2.79 19.73 0.72
C LYS A 73 1.72 20.80 0.78
N PHE A 74 0.47 20.39 0.90
CA PHE A 74 -0.66 21.30 1.04
C PHE A 74 -1.49 20.87 2.25
N LEU A 75 -1.77 21.79 3.16
CA LEU A 75 -2.53 21.53 4.39
C LEU A 75 -3.85 22.30 4.34
N ASP A 76 -4.93 21.65 4.69
CA ASP A 76 -6.12 22.32 5.20
C ASP A 76 -6.11 22.22 6.74
N ASP A 77 -5.86 23.33 7.41
CA ASP A 77 -5.75 23.44 8.87
C ASP A 77 -7.08 23.79 9.55
N VAL A 78 -8.17 23.87 8.77
CA VAL A 78 -9.47 24.35 9.27
C VAL A 78 -10.51 23.25 9.32
N LYS A 79 -10.69 22.46 8.25
CA LYS A 79 -11.84 21.53 8.16
C LYS A 79 -11.45 20.07 8.30
N SER A 80 -10.46 19.65 7.53
CA SER A 80 -10.03 18.26 7.41
C SER A 80 -8.79 17.97 8.23
N GLU A 81 -8.01 18.99 8.59
CA GLU A 81 -6.71 18.83 9.27
C GLU A 81 -5.80 17.84 8.53
N VAL A 82 -5.91 17.79 7.20
CA VAL A 82 -5.15 16.89 6.32
C VAL A 82 -4.09 17.62 5.54
N THR A 83 -2.90 17.02 5.53
CA THR A 83 -1.83 17.36 4.60
C THR A 83 -1.86 16.42 3.39
N ILE A 84 -1.99 16.98 2.19
CA ILE A 84 -1.68 16.30 0.94
C ILE A 84 -0.17 16.41 0.70
N GLU A 85 0.53 15.29 0.66
CA GLU A 85 1.96 15.21 0.33
C GLU A 85 2.15 14.60 -1.05
N PHE A 86 2.66 15.40 -1.99
CA PHE A 86 2.95 14.95 -3.34
C PHE A 86 4.31 14.26 -3.40
N ASP A 87 4.37 13.11 -4.06
CA ASP A 87 5.62 12.45 -4.34
C ASP A 87 6.51 13.29 -5.27
N LYS A 88 7.83 13.13 -5.15
CA LYS A 88 8.81 13.91 -5.93
C LYS A 88 8.98 13.40 -7.35
N THR A 89 8.69 12.13 -7.60
CA THR A 89 9.08 11.45 -8.86
C THR A 89 7.88 10.94 -9.64
N THR A 90 6.78 10.61 -8.96
CA THR A 90 5.59 10.01 -9.56
C THR A 90 4.33 10.85 -9.32
N ASN A 91 3.27 10.53 -10.06
CA ASN A 91 1.95 11.15 -9.93
C ASN A 91 1.12 10.63 -8.74
N LEU A 92 1.77 10.31 -7.62
CA LEU A 92 1.10 9.89 -6.39
C LEU A 92 1.12 11.01 -5.34
N CYS A 93 0.08 11.05 -4.52
CA CYS A 93 0.07 11.84 -3.30
C CYS A 93 -0.56 11.06 -2.15
N ARG A 94 -0.16 11.42 -0.93
CA ARG A 94 -0.66 10.83 0.31
C ARG A 94 -1.50 11.85 1.07
N PHE A 95 -2.58 11.40 1.67
CA PHE A 95 -3.44 12.21 2.53
C PHE A 95 -3.11 11.85 3.98
N LEU A 96 -2.46 12.77 4.69
CA LEU A 96 -2.01 12.60 6.07
C LEU A 96 -2.86 13.45 7.00
N SER A 97 -3.81 12.87 7.73
CA SER A 97 -4.47 13.57 8.83
C SER A 97 -3.50 13.80 9.99
N GLN A 98 -3.61 14.95 10.65
CA GLN A 98 -2.72 15.31 11.76
C GLN A 98 -2.90 14.41 13.00
N GLY A 99 -4.06 13.77 13.17
CA GLY A 99 -4.29 12.80 14.24
C GLY A 99 -3.49 11.49 14.10
N PHE A 100 -2.93 11.22 12.92
CA PHE A 100 -2.14 10.02 12.65
C PHE A 100 -0.71 10.07 13.18
N ALA A 101 -0.25 11.21 13.72
CA ALA A 101 1.13 11.37 14.18
C ALA A 101 1.48 10.52 15.43
N GLU A 102 0.48 10.02 16.16
CA GLU A 102 0.67 9.28 17.42
C GLU A 102 0.55 7.75 17.27
N VAL A 103 0.07 7.25 16.13
CA VAL A 103 -0.08 5.81 15.89
C VAL A 103 0.90 5.38 14.79
N ILE A 104 1.73 4.38 15.06
CA ILE A 104 2.79 3.89 14.14
C ILE A 104 2.22 3.24 12.86
N LEU A 105 0.91 2.99 12.83
CA LEU A 105 0.29 2.03 11.94
C LEU A 105 -0.62 2.53 10.80
N PRO A 106 -1.03 3.81 10.64
CA PRO A 106 -1.93 4.20 9.56
C PRO A 106 -1.21 4.11 8.21
N ALA A 107 -1.68 3.25 7.32
CA ALA A 107 -1.39 3.34 5.89
C ALA A 107 -2.22 4.50 5.33
N PRO A 108 -1.62 5.69 5.12
CA PRO A 108 -2.40 6.87 4.76
C PRO A 108 -3.02 6.65 3.38
N PRO A 109 -4.24 7.17 3.12
CA PRO A 109 -4.84 7.07 1.80
C PRO A 109 -3.92 7.65 0.73
N VAL A 110 -3.74 6.88 -0.34
CA VAL A 110 -2.92 7.27 -1.50
C VAL A 110 -3.81 7.46 -2.72
N ALA A 111 -3.64 8.57 -3.42
CA ALA A 111 -4.28 8.83 -4.70
C ALA A 111 -3.24 8.94 -5.82
N GLU A 112 -3.60 8.40 -6.99
CA GLU A 112 -3.01 8.84 -8.26
C GLU A 112 -3.65 10.15 -8.66
N TYR A 113 -2.85 11.16 -8.99
CA TYR A 113 -3.35 12.45 -9.42
C TYR A 113 -3.06 12.74 -10.89
N THR A 114 -3.93 13.53 -11.49
CA THR A 114 -3.75 14.11 -12.82
C THR A 114 -4.03 15.61 -12.75
N VAL A 115 -3.33 16.38 -13.59
CA VAL A 115 -3.52 17.84 -13.70
C VAL A 115 -3.80 18.18 -15.15
N ASN A 116 -4.93 18.85 -15.40
CA ASN A 116 -5.32 19.37 -16.70
C ASN A 116 -5.71 20.85 -16.56
N GLY A 117 -4.83 21.75 -16.99
CA GLY A 117 -4.98 23.19 -16.76
C GLY A 117 -4.99 23.51 -15.26
N ASN A 118 -6.11 24.05 -14.77
CA ASN A 118 -6.31 24.34 -13.34
C ASN A 118 -7.12 23.25 -12.62
N THR A 119 -7.52 22.18 -13.31
CA THR A 119 -8.23 21.05 -12.69
C THR A 119 -7.22 20.01 -12.21
N ILE A 120 -7.40 19.54 -10.99
CA ILE A 120 -6.71 18.37 -10.44
C ILE A 120 -7.73 17.29 -10.13
N THR A 121 -7.43 16.04 -10.49
CA THR A 121 -8.24 14.87 -10.12
C THR A 121 -7.41 13.97 -9.24
N PHE A 122 -7.98 13.53 -8.12
CA PHE A 122 -7.41 12.50 -7.25
C PHE A 122 -8.20 11.20 -7.43
N ASP A 123 -7.52 10.11 -7.73
CA ASP A 123 -8.09 8.78 -7.94
C ASP A 123 -7.52 7.80 -6.89
N PHE A 124 -8.37 7.43 -5.94
CA PHE A 124 -8.02 6.50 -4.87
C PHE A 124 -8.25 5.03 -5.25
N THR A 125 -8.83 4.75 -6.42
CA THR A 125 -9.35 3.41 -6.78
C THR A 125 -8.31 2.31 -6.56
N LYS A 126 -7.08 2.52 -7.03
CA LYS A 126 -6.01 1.52 -6.97
C LYS A 126 -5.61 1.21 -5.53
N HIS A 127 -5.41 2.25 -4.71
CA HIS A 127 -5.05 2.09 -3.30
C HIS A 127 -6.19 1.47 -2.51
N SER A 128 -7.42 2.00 -2.66
CA SER A 128 -8.59 1.48 -1.95
C SER A 128 -8.86 0.02 -2.27
N THR A 129 -8.75 -0.38 -3.54
CA THR A 129 -8.93 -1.78 -3.95
C THR A 129 -7.85 -2.68 -3.34
N MET A 130 -6.59 -2.23 -3.30
CA MET A 130 -5.51 -2.97 -2.66
C MET A 130 -5.77 -3.16 -1.17
N MET A 131 -6.13 -2.09 -0.45
CA MET A 131 -6.36 -2.12 0.99
C MET A 131 -7.58 -2.95 1.39
N ALA A 132 -8.66 -2.88 0.62
CA ALA A 132 -9.87 -3.70 0.82
C ALA A 132 -9.63 -5.20 0.61
N HIS A 133 -8.50 -5.60 0.01
CA HIS A 133 -8.12 -7.00 -0.19
C HIS A 133 -6.76 -7.32 0.44
N ALA A 134 -6.31 -6.50 1.39
CA ALA A 134 -5.02 -6.71 2.04
C ALA A 134 -5.04 -7.99 2.89
N THR A 135 -3.93 -8.72 2.87
CA THR A 135 -3.75 -9.94 3.65
C THR A 135 -2.97 -9.66 4.95
N VAL A 136 -2.98 -10.62 5.88
CA VAL A 136 -2.15 -10.53 7.09
C VAL A 136 -0.66 -10.48 6.74
N ASP A 137 -0.24 -11.17 5.68
CA ASP A 137 1.13 -11.12 5.19
C ASP A 137 1.49 -9.73 4.65
N ASP A 138 0.55 -9.04 3.98
CA ASP A 138 0.74 -7.65 3.55
C ASP A 138 0.94 -6.73 4.76
N MET A 139 0.15 -6.91 5.84
CA MET A 139 0.30 -6.13 7.07
C MET A 139 1.65 -6.37 7.76
N ARG A 140 2.13 -7.62 7.78
CA ARG A 140 3.47 -7.94 8.31
C ARG A 140 4.57 -7.24 7.51
N ILE A 141 4.47 -7.28 6.17
CA ILE A 141 5.46 -6.63 5.28
C ILE A 141 5.42 -5.11 5.46
N PHE A 142 4.23 -4.52 5.49
CA PHE A 142 4.05 -3.10 5.74
C PHE A 142 4.65 -2.67 7.09
N TYR A 143 4.37 -3.42 8.15
CA TYR A 143 4.92 -3.16 9.48
C TYR A 143 6.45 -3.23 9.49
N LYS A 144 7.03 -4.27 8.87
CA LYS A 144 8.50 -4.40 8.71
C LYS A 144 9.10 -3.18 8.00
N GLU A 145 8.48 -2.73 6.92
CA GLU A 145 8.95 -1.57 6.15
C GLU A 145 8.82 -0.24 6.92
N ILE A 146 7.80 -0.08 7.77
CA ILE A 146 7.70 1.07 8.68
C ILE A 146 8.87 1.06 9.66
N ILE A 147 9.13 -0.09 10.29
CA ILE A 147 10.25 -0.26 11.22
C ILE A 147 11.58 0.03 10.51
N TYR A 148 11.76 -0.40 9.26
CA TYR A 148 12.93 -0.09 8.46
C TYR A 148 13.12 1.41 8.23
N LYS A 149 12.05 2.12 7.87
CA LYS A 149 12.10 3.57 7.71
C LYS A 149 12.45 4.28 9.01
N TYR A 150 11.88 3.82 10.12
CA TYR A 150 12.20 4.33 11.44
C TYR A 150 13.68 4.12 11.77
N MET A 151 14.21 2.93 11.56
CA MET A 151 15.63 2.60 11.78
C MET A 151 16.56 3.43 10.88
N ILE A 152 16.27 3.55 9.58
CA ILE A 152 17.04 4.42 8.67
C ILE A 152 17.02 5.87 9.18
N GLY A 153 15.85 6.36 9.63
CA GLY A 153 15.72 7.69 10.24
C GLY A 153 16.55 7.89 11.51
N LYS A 154 16.91 6.80 12.20
CA LYS A 154 17.84 6.80 13.35
C LYS A 154 19.31 6.63 12.97
N GLY A 155 19.62 6.51 11.68
CA GLY A 155 20.99 6.41 11.17
C GLY A 155 21.51 4.99 10.96
N TYR A 156 20.67 3.96 11.12
CA TYR A 156 21.05 2.59 10.79
C TYR A 156 21.21 2.39 9.28
N LYS A 157 22.20 1.60 8.87
CA LYS A 157 22.48 1.34 7.46
C LYS A 157 21.62 0.19 6.91
N PRO A 158 21.32 0.16 5.60
CA PRO A 158 20.50 -0.88 4.99
C PRO A 158 20.95 -2.32 5.30
N GLU A 159 22.25 -2.57 5.34
CA GLU A 159 22.83 -3.89 5.63
C GLU A 159 22.57 -4.40 7.06
N GLN A 160 22.10 -3.54 7.97
CA GLN A 160 21.82 -3.89 9.36
C GLN A 160 20.32 -4.20 9.61
N LEU A 161 19.44 -3.85 8.66
CA LEU A 161 18.00 -3.79 8.91
C LEU A 161 17.36 -5.15 9.20
N ASP A 162 17.73 -6.20 8.45
CA ASP A 162 17.17 -7.54 8.69
C ASP A 162 17.56 -8.07 10.08
N THR A 163 18.80 -7.85 10.51
CA THR A 163 19.25 -8.24 11.86
C THR A 163 18.48 -7.50 12.95
N LEU A 164 18.35 -6.17 12.83
CA LEU A 164 17.62 -5.33 13.78
C LEU A 164 16.12 -5.66 13.82
N TRP A 165 15.56 -6.10 12.69
CA TRP A 165 14.19 -6.57 12.63
C TRP A 165 13.98 -7.88 13.40
N GLU A 166 14.89 -8.85 13.28
CA GLU A 166 14.82 -10.09 14.07
C GLU A 166 15.01 -9.83 15.57
N GLU A 167 15.82 -8.84 15.94
CA GLU A 167 15.94 -8.37 17.32
C GLU A 167 14.63 -7.75 17.81
N HIS A 168 14.02 -6.86 17.01
CA HIS A 168 12.71 -6.27 17.31
C HIS A 168 11.60 -7.31 17.52
N LEU A 169 11.58 -8.36 16.69
CA LEU A 169 10.62 -9.47 16.85
C LEU A 169 10.78 -10.18 18.21
N LYS A 170 12.02 -10.48 18.61
CA LYS A 170 12.32 -11.12 19.89
C LYS A 170 11.99 -10.20 21.07
N GLU A 171 12.32 -8.92 20.99
CA GLU A 171 11.99 -7.95 22.03
C GLU A 171 10.48 -7.79 22.21
N ALA A 172 9.73 -7.73 21.10
CA ALA A 172 8.27 -7.66 21.14
C ALA A 172 7.67 -8.92 21.77
N GLU A 173 8.16 -10.12 21.41
CA GLU A 173 7.74 -11.37 22.02
C GLU A 173 8.04 -11.43 23.53
N GLN A 174 9.23 -11.02 23.95
CA GLN A 174 9.59 -11.01 25.36
C GLN A 174 8.76 -10.02 26.18
N LYS A 175 8.45 -8.85 25.60
CA LYS A 175 7.75 -7.77 26.30
C LYS A 175 6.23 -7.94 26.32
N TYR A 176 5.66 -8.44 25.23
CA TYR A 176 4.20 -8.46 25.01
C TYR A 176 3.63 -9.87 24.78
N GLY A 177 4.49 -10.90 24.67
CA GLY A 177 4.10 -12.28 24.41
C GLY A 177 4.13 -12.65 22.91
N ALA A 178 4.23 -13.96 22.63
CA ALA A 178 4.36 -14.51 21.28
C ALA A 178 3.18 -14.16 20.36
N ASP A 179 1.99 -13.98 20.93
CA ASP A 179 0.77 -13.71 20.16
C ASP A 179 0.56 -12.22 19.83
N PHE A 180 1.36 -11.31 20.40
CA PHE A 180 1.15 -9.87 20.25
C PHE A 180 1.22 -9.40 18.79
N LEU A 181 2.36 -9.64 18.13
CA LEU A 181 2.54 -9.22 16.73
C LEU A 181 1.58 -9.93 15.76
N PRO A 182 1.38 -11.26 15.83
CA PRO A 182 0.36 -11.93 15.03
C PRO A 182 -1.05 -11.35 15.21
N SER A 183 -1.45 -11.04 16.44
CA SER A 183 -2.75 -10.44 16.74
C SER A 183 -2.85 -9.02 16.16
N LEU A 184 -1.80 -8.22 16.32
CA LEU A 184 -1.71 -6.88 15.74
C LEU A 184 -1.87 -6.88 14.22
N TYR A 185 -1.21 -7.81 13.52
CA TYR A 185 -1.33 -7.91 12.07
C TYR A 185 -2.74 -8.30 11.63
N GLN A 186 -3.38 -9.22 12.36
CA GLN A 186 -4.76 -9.64 12.08
C GLN A 186 -5.77 -8.53 12.34
N GLU A 187 -5.61 -7.80 13.44
CA GLU A 187 -6.48 -6.68 13.80
C GLU A 187 -6.38 -5.57 12.76
N ASN A 188 -5.17 -5.12 12.43
CA ASN A 188 -4.94 -4.13 11.38
C ASN A 188 -5.51 -4.59 10.04
N GLN A 189 -5.29 -5.84 9.65
CA GLN A 189 -5.83 -6.37 8.40
C GLN A 189 -7.36 -6.29 8.36
N ARG A 190 -8.04 -6.65 9.45
CA ARG A 190 -9.50 -6.59 9.55
C ARG A 190 -10.02 -5.16 9.48
N GLU A 191 -9.44 -4.24 10.26
CA GLU A 191 -9.87 -2.85 10.29
C GLU A 191 -9.67 -2.17 8.94
N TYR A 192 -8.50 -2.32 8.31
CA TYR A 192 -8.27 -1.76 6.98
C TYR A 192 -9.19 -2.34 5.92
N THR A 193 -9.38 -3.65 5.93
CA THR A 193 -10.27 -4.30 4.96
C THR A 193 -11.68 -3.75 5.09
N LYS A 194 -12.18 -3.63 6.32
CA LYS A 194 -13.51 -3.09 6.61
C LYS A 194 -13.62 -1.63 6.17
N GLU A 195 -12.70 -0.77 6.58
CA GLU A 195 -12.71 0.66 6.31
C GLU A 195 -12.62 0.97 4.80
N TYR A 196 -11.70 0.32 4.09
CA TYR A 196 -11.56 0.53 2.65
C TYR A 196 -12.67 -0.14 1.85
N THR A 197 -13.27 -1.23 2.34
CA THR A 197 -14.50 -1.79 1.74
C THR A 197 -15.67 -0.82 1.86
N GLU A 198 -15.79 -0.13 2.99
CA GLU A 198 -16.79 0.94 3.15
C GLU A 198 -16.50 2.11 2.21
N PHE A 199 -15.25 2.56 2.16
CA PHE A 199 -14.85 3.68 1.30
C PHE A 199 -15.11 3.39 -0.19
N LEU A 200 -14.92 2.15 -0.65
CA LEU A 200 -15.22 1.73 -2.03
C LEU A 200 -16.70 1.88 -2.43
N LYS A 201 -17.62 2.08 -1.49
CA LYS A 201 -19.04 2.38 -1.79
C LYS A 201 -19.25 3.83 -2.23
N HIS A 202 -18.27 4.71 -2.02
CA HIS A 202 -18.28 6.10 -2.46
C HIS A 202 -17.58 6.26 -3.82
N PRO A 203 -17.77 7.40 -4.52
CA PRO A 203 -16.92 7.74 -5.66
C PRO A 203 -15.43 7.65 -5.26
N GLN A 204 -14.59 7.12 -6.14
CA GLN A 204 -13.14 7.03 -5.86
C GLN A 204 -12.34 8.17 -6.48
N LYS A 205 -13.02 9.02 -7.27
CA LYS A 205 -12.41 10.12 -8.02
C LYS A 205 -13.00 11.44 -7.55
N TYR A 206 -12.12 12.35 -7.18
CA TYR A 206 -12.48 13.67 -6.66
C TYR A 206 -11.76 14.75 -7.45
N GLU A 207 -12.51 15.71 -7.95
CA GLU A 207 -11.97 16.85 -8.70
C GLU A 207 -11.84 18.08 -7.81
N GLY A 208 -10.76 18.81 -8.03
CA GLY A 208 -10.47 20.08 -7.41
C GLY A 208 -9.91 21.10 -8.39
N VAL A 209 -9.73 22.32 -7.90
CA VAL A 209 -9.20 23.45 -8.65
C VAL A 209 -7.91 23.93 -7.99
N ILE A 210 -6.85 24.02 -8.77
CA ILE A 210 -5.57 24.63 -8.39
C ILE A 210 -5.66 26.13 -8.68
N SER A 211 -5.29 26.96 -7.70
CA SER A 211 -5.22 28.41 -7.89
C SER A 211 -4.18 28.81 -8.95
N ALA A 212 -4.32 29.99 -9.55
CA ALA A 212 -3.42 30.46 -10.60
C ALA A 212 -1.95 30.55 -10.15
N ASP A 213 -1.72 30.97 -8.90
CA ASP A 213 -0.41 31.05 -8.25
C ASP A 213 0.10 29.69 -7.71
N LYS A 214 -0.68 28.61 -7.88
CA LYS A 214 -0.36 27.25 -7.44
C LYS A 214 -0.12 27.12 -5.94
N THR A 215 -0.67 28.02 -5.13
CA THR A 215 -0.57 27.99 -3.67
C THR A 215 -1.76 27.32 -2.98
N LYS A 216 -2.86 27.09 -3.70
CA LYS A 216 -4.09 26.51 -3.13
C LYS A 216 -4.66 25.41 -4.03
N ILE A 217 -5.22 24.39 -3.41
CA ILE A 217 -6.06 23.36 -4.04
C ILE A 217 -7.42 23.40 -3.35
N THR A 218 -8.48 23.67 -4.10
CA THR A 218 -9.85 23.72 -3.58
C THR A 218 -10.62 22.50 -4.02
N MET A 219 -11.22 21.78 -3.07
CA MET A 219 -12.08 20.62 -3.31
C MET A 219 -13.50 20.97 -2.91
N LYS A 220 -14.47 20.90 -3.85
CA LYS A 220 -15.88 21.09 -3.51
C LYS A 220 -16.40 19.95 -2.63
N LYS A 221 -15.97 18.73 -2.94
CA LYS A 221 -16.27 17.51 -2.19
C LYS A 221 -15.03 16.64 -2.14
N LEU A 222 -14.73 16.09 -0.98
CA LEU A 222 -13.65 15.15 -0.77
C LEU A 222 -14.13 14.13 0.26
N ILE A 223 -13.97 12.85 -0.03
CA ILE A 223 -14.17 11.77 0.94
C ILE A 223 -12.89 10.95 0.92
N TYR A 224 -12.38 10.60 2.10
CA TYR A 224 -11.23 9.71 2.21
C TYR A 224 -11.33 8.88 3.51
N PRO A 225 -10.65 7.72 3.58
CA PRO A 225 -10.55 6.92 4.80
C PRO A 225 -9.71 7.64 5.87
N SER A 226 -10.28 7.82 7.06
CA SER A 226 -9.65 8.38 8.27
C SER A 226 -9.54 7.29 9.33
N TYR A 227 -8.82 7.52 10.45
CA TYR A 227 -8.64 6.47 11.45
C TYR A 227 -10.00 5.98 11.97
N ASP A 228 -10.39 4.75 11.62
CA ASP A 228 -11.63 4.04 11.99
C ASP A 228 -12.95 4.43 11.29
N HIS A 229 -12.93 5.43 10.39
CA HIS A 229 -14.14 5.91 9.70
C HIS A 229 -13.84 6.52 8.34
N VAL A 230 -14.89 6.76 7.55
CA VAL A 230 -14.79 7.43 6.25
C VAL A 230 -15.35 8.84 6.39
N ASP A 231 -14.49 9.86 6.24
CA ASP A 231 -14.86 11.24 6.48
C ASP A 231 -15.30 11.96 5.20
N PRO A 232 -16.52 12.54 5.14
CA PRO A 232 -16.93 13.42 4.08
C PRO A 232 -16.64 14.89 4.43
N TYR A 233 -15.96 15.59 3.51
CA TYR A 233 -15.71 17.02 3.62
C TYR A 233 -16.24 17.78 2.40
N GLU A 234 -16.73 18.99 2.66
CA GLU A 234 -17.19 19.92 1.64
C GLU A 234 -16.47 21.26 1.70
N ASN A 235 -16.16 21.80 0.52
CA ASN A 235 -15.51 23.10 0.32
C ASN A 235 -14.20 23.20 1.12
N VAL A 236 -13.30 22.24 0.91
CA VAL A 236 -11.99 22.14 1.55
C VAL A 236 -10.97 22.95 0.75
N VAL A 237 -10.08 23.67 1.43
CA VAL A 237 -9.03 24.45 0.77
C VAL A 237 -7.68 24.07 1.38
N PHE A 238 -6.89 23.33 0.61
CA PHE A 238 -5.53 22.98 0.99
C PHE A 238 -4.58 24.09 0.55
N THR A 239 -3.86 24.68 1.50
CA THR A 239 -2.88 25.73 1.27
C THR A 239 -1.47 25.17 1.33
N LYS A 240 -0.62 25.56 0.38
CA LYS A 240 0.77 25.11 0.29
C LYS A 240 1.52 25.43 1.59
N LYS A 241 2.11 24.41 2.23
CA LYS A 241 3.04 24.60 3.35
C LYS A 241 4.35 25.18 2.82
N GLN A 242 4.87 26.18 3.54
CA GLN A 242 6.17 26.78 3.27
C GLN A 242 7.29 25.81 3.61
#